data_AF-A0A382HXL1-F1
#
_entry.id   AF-A0A382HXL1-F1
#
_cell.length_a   1.000
_cell.length_b   1.000
_cell.length_c   1.000
_cell.angle_alpha   90.00
_cell.angle_beta   90.00
_cell.angle_gamma   90.00
#
_symmetry.space_group_name_H-M   'P 1'
#
loop_
_entity.id
_entity.type
_entity.pdbx_description
1 polymer ?
#
loop_
_entity_poly.entity_id
_entity_poly.type
_entity_poly.pdbx_seq_one_letter_code
_entity_poly.pdbx_strand_id
1 'polypeptide(L)' 'MINMSRLFGSLRQMGYVVKDIDSAMRHWIDVCQIGPWFYVDKLAIHNFQYKGRSSDPHLSIALANSGDVQLE' A
#
# COMPACT_ATOMS: atom_id res chain seq x y z
N MET A 1 -20.26 -9.41 -18.54
CA MET A 1 -19.76 -8.68 -17.36
C MET A 1 -19.71 -9.66 -16.20
N ILE A 2 -18.55 -9.87 -15.59
CA ILE A 2 -18.43 -10.70 -14.39
C ILE A 2 -19.18 -9.98 -13.26
N ASN A 3 -20.11 -10.67 -12.60
CA ASN A 3 -20.87 -10.11 -11.49
C ASN A 3 -19.95 -10.10 -10.25
N MET A 4 -19.49 -8.91 -9.86
CA MET A 4 -18.62 -8.70 -8.69
C MET A 4 -19.33 -9.07 -7.38
N SER A 5 -18.56 -9.29 -6.31
CA SER A 5 -19.10 -9.49 -4.97
C SER A 5 -20.06 -8.35 -4.62
N ARG A 6 -21.36 -8.68 -4.49
CA ARG A 6 -22.39 -7.72 -4.05
C ARG A 6 -22.19 -7.25 -2.61
N LEU A 7 -21.39 -7.97 -1.83
CA LEU A 7 -21.23 -7.74 -0.39
C LEU A 7 -20.11 -6.73 -0.08
N PHE A 8 -19.06 -6.69 -0.91
CA PHE A 8 -17.84 -5.93 -0.59
C PHE A 8 -17.48 -4.85 -1.62
N GLY A 9 -18.22 -4.77 -2.74
CA GLY A 9 -17.96 -3.79 -3.80
C GLY A 9 -16.83 -4.21 -4.75
N SER A 10 -16.35 -3.26 -5.55
CA SER A 10 -15.20 -3.48 -6.43
C SER A 10 -13.90 -3.55 -5.63
N LEU A 11 -12.86 -4.15 -6.22
CA LEU A 11 -11.52 -4.10 -5.65
C LEU A 11 -11.04 -2.64 -5.61
N ARG A 12 -10.54 -2.18 -4.46
CA ARG A 12 -10.09 -0.80 -4.27
C ARG A 12 -8.63 -0.64 -3.89
N GLN A 13 -8.00 -1.67 -3.32
CA GLN A 13 -6.64 -1.56 -2.79
C GLN A 13 -5.88 -2.89 -2.87
N MET A 14 -4.58 -2.81 -3.14
CA MET A 14 -3.63 -3.92 -3.07
C MET A 14 -2.40 -3.48 -2.28
N GLY A 15 -2.13 -4.14 -1.15
CA GLY A 15 -0.96 -3.87 -0.32
C GLY A 15 0.17 -4.89 -0.51
N TYR A 16 1.40 -4.41 -0.62
CA TYR A 16 2.61 -5.21 -0.83
C TYR A 16 3.66 -4.89 0.24
N VAL A 17 4.03 -5.90 1.04
CA VAL A 17 5.17 -5.78 1.94
C VAL A 17 6.44 -6.05 1.17
N VAL A 18 7.29 -5.03 1.06
CA VAL A 18 8.57 -5.09 0.34
C VAL A 18 9.74 -4.97 1.30
N LYS A 19 10.90 -5.48 0.87
CA LYS A 19 12.14 -5.42 1.65
C LYS A 19 12.81 -4.04 1.57
N ASP A 20 12.67 -3.37 0.43
CA ASP A 20 13.25 -2.06 0.12
C ASP A 20 12.22 -1.28 -0.70
N ILE A 21 11.68 -0.22 -0.09
CA ILE A 21 10.57 0.56 -0.66
C ILE A 21 11.02 1.47 -1.80
N ASP A 22 12.26 1.98 -1.77
CA ASP A 22 12.81 2.80 -2.85
C ASP A 22 13.01 1.97 -4.11
N SER A 23 13.60 0.78 -3.96
CA SER A 23 13.80 -0.16 -5.07
C SER A 23 12.46 -0.66 -5.62
N ALA A 24 11.47 -0.88 -4.77
CA ALA A 24 10.12 -1.24 -5.18
C ALA A 24 9.44 -0.09 -5.96
N MET A 25 9.35 1.11 -5.40
CA MET A 25 8.73 2.25 -6.10
C MET A 25 9.35 2.47 -7.48
N ARG A 26 10.69 2.38 -7.62
CA ARG A 26 11.37 2.47 -8.92
C ARG A 26 10.92 1.39 -9.90
N HIS A 27 10.91 0.12 -9.49
CA HIS A 27 10.48 -0.96 -10.37
C HIS A 27 9.03 -0.79 -10.84
N TRP A 28 8.13 -0.32 -9.96
CA TRP A 28 6.73 -0.10 -10.33
C TRP A 28 6.59 1.08 -11.30
N ILE A 29 7.38 2.14 -11.14
CA ILE A 29 7.44 3.23 -12.12
C ILE A 29 7.99 2.72 -13.45
N ASP A 30 9.18 2.10 -13.45
CA ASP A 30 9.93 1.83 -14.66
C ASP A 30 9.33 0.68 -15.48
N VAL A 31 8.86 -0.38 -14.82
CA VAL A 31 8.38 -1.60 -15.48
C VAL A 31 6.86 -1.62 -15.57
N CYS A 32 6.16 -1.29 -14.48
CA CYS A 32 4.70 -1.32 -14.46
C CYS A 32 4.05 -0.02 -14.93
N GLN A 33 4.83 1.07 -15.06
CA GLN A 33 4.33 2.41 -15.38
C GLN A 33 3.28 2.88 -14.36
N ILE A 34 3.48 2.52 -13.07
CA ILE A 34 2.63 2.89 -11.95
C ILE A 34 3.37 3.88 -11.05
N GLY A 35 2.78 5.06 -10.93
CA GLY A 35 3.26 6.20 -10.15
C GLY A 35 2.54 7.48 -10.61
N PRO A 36 2.92 8.67 -10.11
CA PRO A 36 3.91 8.89 -9.05
C PRO A 36 3.43 8.37 -7.68
N TRP A 37 4.37 8.14 -6.77
CA TRP A 37 4.11 7.65 -5.41
C TRP A 37 4.09 8.79 -4.40
N PHE A 38 3.10 8.77 -3.50
CA PHE A 38 3.12 9.54 -2.26
C PHE A 38 3.84 8.74 -1.19
N TYR A 39 5.04 9.18 -0.78
CA TYR A 39 5.90 8.45 0.16
C TYR A 39 5.93 9.09 1.54
N VAL A 40 5.83 8.27 2.58
CA VAL A 40 6.03 8.64 3.98
C VAL A 40 7.00 7.67 4.61
N ASP A 41 8.15 8.19 5.07
CA ASP A 41 9.24 7.39 5.64
C ASP A 41 8.88 6.76 7.00
N LYS A 42 8.37 7.57 7.93
CA LYS A 42 7.86 7.10 9.21
C LYS A 42 6.43 7.54 9.41
N LEU A 43 5.50 6.62 9.20
CA LEU A 43 4.08 6.87 9.42
C LEU A 43 3.80 7.14 10.90
N ALA A 44 3.07 8.20 11.19
CA ALA A 44 2.62 8.51 12.54
C ALA A 44 1.45 7.58 12.92
N ILE A 45 1.77 6.43 13.51
CA ILE A 45 0.77 5.49 14.00
C ILE A 45 0.64 5.64 15.51
N HIS A 46 -0.58 5.89 15.98
CA HIS A 46 -0.89 5.91 17.40
C HIS A 46 -1.58 4.60 17.79
N ASN A 47 -1.29 4.11 19.00
CA ASN A 47 -1.90 2.90 19.58
C ASN A 47 -1.69 1.62 18.75
N PHE A 48 -0.55 1.48 18.07
CA PHE A 48 -0.24 0.26 17.33
C PHE A 48 -0.09 -0.93 18.30
N GLN A 49 -0.74 -2.03 17.94
CA GLN A 49 -0.66 -3.30 18.67
C GLN A 49 -0.42 -4.46 17.72
N TYR A 50 0.53 -5.31 18.06
CA TYR A 50 0.75 -6.60 17.40
C TYR A 50 0.44 -7.74 18.37
N LYS A 51 -0.55 -8.56 18.03
CA LYS A 51 -1.03 -9.68 18.87
C LYS A 51 -1.36 -9.26 20.32
N GLY A 52 -2.05 -8.12 20.47
CA GLY A 52 -2.46 -7.57 21.76
C GLY A 52 -1.34 -6.93 22.59
N ARG A 53 -0.13 -6.80 22.04
CA ARG A 53 0.99 -6.09 22.68
C ARG A 53 1.24 -4.78 21.97
N SER A 54 1.36 -3.70 22.75
CA SER A 54 1.75 -2.40 22.19
C SER A 54 3.16 -2.46 21.61
N SER A 55 3.35 -1.84 20.45
CA SER A 55 4.66 -1.67 19.82
C SER A 55 4.70 -0.37 19.01
N ASP A 56 5.90 0.10 18.70
CA ASP A 56 6.15 1.31 17.91
C ASP A 56 7.06 0.96 16.71
N PRO A 57 6.51 0.31 15.66
CA PRO A 57 7.30 0.00 14.48
C PRO A 57 7.62 1.27 13.69
N HIS A 58 8.82 1.33 13.13
CA HIS A 58 9.09 2.24 12.01
C HIS A 58 8.45 1.65 10.76
N LEU A 59 7.38 2.28 10.27
CA LEU A 59 6.67 1.86 9.06
C LEU A 59 6.77 2.95 7.98
N SER A 60 7.44 2.61 6.88
CA SER A 60 7.44 3.40 5.65
C SER A 60 6.32 2.92 4.74
N ILE A 61 5.63 3.85 4.07
CA ILE A 61 4.53 3.55 3.15
C ILE A 61 4.63 4.42 1.89
N ALA A 62 4.25 3.85 0.75
CA ALA A 62 4.17 4.54 -0.51
C ALA A 62 2.80 4.27 -1.12
N LEU A 63 2.07 5.31 -1.57
CA LEU A 63 0.74 5.16 -2.14
C LEU A 63 0.70 5.66 -3.59
N ALA A 64 0.15 4.87 -4.51
CA ALA A 64 -0.14 5.28 -5.88
C ALA A 64 -1.48 4.70 -6.33
N ASN A 65 -2.10 5.30 -7.36
CA ASN A 65 -3.34 4.79 -7.93
C ASN A 65 -3.13 4.37 -9.39
N SER A 66 -3.73 3.24 -9.77
CA SER A 66 -3.86 2.79 -11.15
C SER A 66 -5.34 2.55 -11.46
N GLY A 67 -5.96 3.54 -12.11
CA GLY A 67 -7.41 3.61 -12.25
C GLY A 67 -8.11 3.66 -10.89
N ASP A 68 -9.04 2.74 -10.64
CA ASP A 68 -9.85 2.69 -9.41
C ASP A 68 -9.18 1.93 -8.24
N VAL A 69 -7.96 1.41 -8.45
CA VAL A 69 -7.22 0.60 -7.46
C VAL A 69 -6.01 1.37 -6.93
N GLN A 70 -5.93 1.50 -5.61
CA GLN A 70 -4.76 1.98 -4.89
C GLN A 70 -3.75 0.84 -4.70
N LEU A 71 -2.48 1.13 -4.96
CA LEU A 71 -1.36 0.29 -4.59
C LEU A 71 -0.64 0.92 -3.42
N GLU A 72 -0.27 0.08 -2.45
CA GLU A 72 0.48 0.48 -1.24
C GLU A 72 1.53 -0.53 -0.79
#